data_AF-A0A5K1FMA8-F1
#
_entry.id   AF-A0A5K1FMA8-F1
#
_cell.length_a   1.000
_cell.length_b   1.000
_cell.length_c   1.000
_cell.angle_alpha   90.00
_cell.angle_beta   90.00
_cell.angle_gamma   90.00
#
_symmetry.space_group_name_H-M   'P 1'
#
loop_
_entity.id
_entity.type
_entity.pdbx_description
1 polymer ?
#
loop_
_entity_poly.entity_id
_entity_poly.type
_entity_poly.pdbx_seq_one_letter_code
_entity_poly.pdbx_strand_id
1 'polypeptide(L)'
;EDAGGGLVFWHPKGAIVRHIIEDSWKKLHMQDGYELLYTPHVAKADLWKVSGHLEFYKENMYDQIKIEDELYQLRPMNCPYHILVYKRKLHSYRDFPIRVAELGTVYRYELSGTLHGLFRVRGFTQ
;
A
#
# COMPACT_ATOMS: atom_id res chain seq x y z
N GLU A 1 15.03 -17.50 7.08
CA GLU A 1 15.14 -17.81 5.63
C GLU A 1 13.83 -18.38 5.10
N ASP A 2 13.18 -19.25 5.89
CA ASP A 2 11.91 -19.92 5.56
C ASP A 2 10.78 -19.00 5.06
N ALA A 3 10.69 -17.77 5.58
CA ALA A 3 9.63 -16.83 5.21
C ALA A 3 9.91 -16.00 3.94
N GLY A 4 11.12 -16.11 3.35
CA GLY A 4 11.55 -15.32 2.21
C GLY A 4 12.22 -13.98 2.57
N GLY A 5 13.05 -13.48 1.65
CA GLY A 5 13.83 -12.25 1.84
C GLY A 5 12.99 -10.98 1.70
N GLY A 6 13.32 -9.96 2.50
CA GLY A 6 12.68 -8.64 2.42
C GLY A 6 11.28 -8.59 3.03
N LEU A 7 10.92 -9.57 3.84
CA LEU A 7 9.67 -9.64 4.60
C LEU A 7 9.99 -9.55 6.09
N VAL A 8 9.72 -8.38 6.68
CA VAL A 8 10.20 -8.04 8.02
C VAL A 8 9.30 -8.63 9.11
N PHE A 9 9.90 -9.34 10.05
CA PHE A 9 9.26 -9.81 11.28
C PHE A 9 9.48 -8.76 12.38
N TRP A 10 8.41 -8.07 12.74
CA TRP A 10 8.44 -7.11 13.86
C TRP A 10 8.28 -7.85 15.18
N HIS A 11 9.40 -8.19 15.81
CA HIS A 11 9.44 -8.77 17.16
C HIS A 11 8.88 -7.80 18.21
N PRO A 12 8.49 -8.27 19.42
CA PRO A 12 7.76 -7.45 20.39
C PRO A 12 8.36 -6.06 20.65
N LYS A 13 9.68 -5.94 20.85
CA LYS A 13 10.34 -4.64 21.07
C LYS A 13 10.25 -3.72 19.85
N GLY A 14 10.47 -4.26 18.65
CA GLY A 14 10.34 -3.50 17.40
C GLY A 14 8.89 -3.11 17.11
N ALA A 15 7.94 -3.98 17.43
CA ALA A 15 6.52 -3.72 17.28
C ALA A 15 6.06 -2.54 18.16
N ILE A 16 6.59 -2.39 19.38
CA ILE A 16 6.31 -1.22 20.24
C ILE A 16 6.83 0.07 19.60
N VAL A 17 8.06 0.07 19.07
CA VAL A 17 8.61 1.25 18.39
C VAL A 17 7.75 1.63 17.19
N ARG A 18 7.39 0.65 16.36
CA ARG A 18 6.49 0.85 15.21
C ARG A 18 5.13 1.42 15.66
N HIS A 19 4.54 0.87 16.72
CA HIS A 19 3.27 1.34 17.26
C HIS A 19 3.31 2.81 17.68
N ILE A 20 4.37 3.24 18.38
CA ILE A 20 4.53 4.64 18.81
C ILE A 20 4.62 5.59 17.61
N ILE A 21 5.34 5.19 16.57
CA ILE A 21 5.46 5.98 15.33
C ILE A 21 4.12 6.07 14.61
N GLU A 22 3.43 4.94 14.43
CA GLU A 22 2.13 4.89 13.74
C GLU A 22 1.06 5.68 14.49
N ASP A 23 1.03 5.62 15.83
CA ASP A 23 0.11 6.39 16.65
C ASP A 23 0.35 7.90 16.52
N SER A 24 1.63 8.32 16.54
CA SER A 24 2.02 9.71 16.30
C SER A 24 1.60 10.17 14.90
N TRP A 25 1.87 9.35 13.88
CA TRP A 25 1.48 9.62 12.49
C TRP A 25 -0.03 9.81 12.35
N LYS A 26 -0.84 8.92 12.95
CA LYS A 26 -2.30 9.02 12.89
C LYS A 26 -2.80 10.29 13.57
N LYS A 27 -2.28 10.59 14.76
CA LYS A 27 -2.65 11.80 15.52
C LYS A 27 -2.40 13.07 14.70
N LEU A 28 -1.22 13.20 14.09
CA LEU A 28 -0.88 14.36 13.26
C LEU A 28 -1.80 14.48 12.04
N HIS A 29 -2.02 13.37 11.31
CA HIS A 29 -2.91 13.39 10.13
C HIS A 29 -4.35 13.77 10.50
N MET A 30 -4.89 13.24 11.60
CA MET A 30 -6.23 13.60 12.06
C MET A 30 -6.32 15.07 12.52
N GLN A 31 -5.28 15.60 13.15
CA GLN A 31 -5.20 17.02 13.53
C GLN A 31 -5.16 17.94 12.30
N ASP A 32 -4.52 17.49 11.22
CA ASP A 32 -4.40 18.21 9.95
C ASP A 32 -5.60 17.98 9.00
N GLY A 33 -6.66 17.35 9.48
CA GLY A 33 -7.92 17.17 8.76
C GLY A 33 -7.89 16.07 7.68
N TYR A 34 -7.02 15.08 7.81
CA TYR A 34 -7.08 13.87 6.98
C TYR A 34 -8.10 12.87 7.53
N GLU A 35 -8.88 12.28 6.64
CA GLU A 35 -9.75 11.16 6.95
C GLU A 35 -8.97 9.84 6.80
N LEU A 36 -8.90 9.05 7.87
CA LEU A 36 -8.25 7.75 7.83
C LEU A 36 -9.11 6.74 7.07
N LEU A 37 -8.48 5.95 6.21
CA LEU A 37 -9.11 4.82 5.53
C LEU A 37 -8.26 3.56 5.61
N TYR A 38 -8.86 2.43 5.27
CA TYR A 38 -8.20 1.13 5.16
C TYR A 38 -8.66 0.47 3.86
N THR A 39 -7.69 0.06 3.01
CA THR A 39 -7.99 -0.55 1.71
C THR A 39 -7.37 -1.95 1.59
N PRO A 40 -7.92 -2.81 0.71
CA PRO A 40 -7.41 -4.16 0.52
C PRO A 40 -5.96 -4.21 0.02
N HIS A 41 -5.30 -5.36 0.20
CA HIS A 41 -3.94 -5.59 -0.32
C HIS A 41 -3.91 -6.11 -1.76
N VAL A 42 -5.05 -6.60 -2.27
CA VAL A 42 -5.17 -7.24 -3.57
C VAL A 42 -6.35 -6.62 -4.33
N ALA A 43 -6.18 -6.39 -5.63
CA ALA A 43 -7.23 -5.94 -6.54
C ALA A 43 -7.14 -6.65 -7.89
N LYS A 44 -8.20 -6.56 -8.68
CA LYS A 44 -8.21 -7.02 -10.07
C LYS A 44 -7.08 -6.33 -10.86
N ALA A 45 -6.43 -7.09 -11.74
CA ALA A 45 -5.34 -6.64 -12.60
C ALA A 45 -5.72 -5.38 -13.40
N ASP A 46 -6.97 -5.28 -13.84
CA ASP A 46 -7.50 -4.15 -14.59
C ASP A 46 -7.37 -2.81 -13.87
N LEU A 47 -7.46 -2.78 -12.54
CA LEU A 47 -7.26 -1.54 -11.76
C LEU A 47 -5.84 -0.97 -11.96
N TRP A 48 -4.85 -1.86 -12.03
CA TRP A 48 -3.44 -1.50 -12.23
C TRP A 48 -3.14 -1.11 -13.67
N LYS A 49 -3.89 -1.68 -14.63
CA LYS A 49 -3.86 -1.25 -16.03
C LYS A 49 -4.46 0.15 -16.19
N VAL A 50 -5.66 0.38 -15.65
CA VAL A 50 -6.34 1.69 -15.70
C VAL A 50 -5.52 2.80 -15.05
N SER A 51 -4.83 2.48 -13.95
CA SER A 51 -3.95 3.43 -13.27
C SER A 51 -2.55 3.56 -13.90
N GLY A 52 -2.25 2.83 -15.00
CA GLY A 52 -0.95 2.83 -15.68
C GLY A 52 0.18 2.08 -14.96
N HIS A 53 -0.04 1.59 -13.75
CA HIS A 53 1.00 0.93 -12.95
C HIS A 53 1.49 -0.38 -13.60
N LEU A 54 0.60 -1.08 -14.31
CA LEU A 54 0.99 -2.30 -15.01
C LEU A 54 1.96 -2.04 -16.17
N GLU A 55 1.98 -0.84 -16.75
CA GLU A 55 2.91 -0.48 -17.83
C GLU A 55 4.26 -0.02 -17.28
N PHE A 56 4.25 0.85 -16.26
CA PHE A 56 5.47 1.45 -15.72
C PHE A 56 6.14 0.64 -14.61
N TYR A 57 5.37 -0.16 -13.87
CA TYR A 57 5.84 -0.80 -12.64
C TYR A 57 5.86 -2.33 -12.72
N LYS A 58 5.55 -2.90 -13.89
CA LYS A 58 5.40 -4.35 -14.09
C LYS A 58 6.56 -5.15 -13.51
N GLU A 59 7.78 -4.72 -13.78
CA GLU A 59 9.02 -5.41 -13.38
C GLU A 59 9.22 -5.44 -11.87
N ASN A 60 8.63 -4.47 -11.16
CA ASN A 60 8.71 -4.32 -9.71
C ASN A 60 7.42 -4.78 -9.00
N MET A 61 6.49 -5.42 -9.72
CA MET A 61 5.27 -6.01 -9.17
C MET A 61 5.46 -7.51 -8.99
N TYR A 62 4.81 -8.05 -7.97
CA TYR A 62 4.71 -9.51 -7.84
C TYR A 62 3.90 -10.10 -8.99
N ASP A 63 4.09 -11.38 -9.27
CA ASP A 63 3.29 -12.09 -10.26
C ASP A 63 1.80 -12.03 -9.94
N GLN A 64 0.98 -12.05 -10.99
CA GLN A 64 -0.46 -12.05 -10.87
C GLN A 64 -0.97 -13.37 -10.33
N ILE A 65 -1.98 -13.29 -9.46
CA ILE A 65 -2.67 -14.43 -8.88
C ILE A 65 -3.89 -14.70 -9.76
N LYS A 66 -3.93 -15.88 -10.39
CA LYS A 66 -5.13 -16.32 -11.13
C LYS A 66 -6.16 -16.88 -10.16
N ILE A 67 -7.36 -16.30 -10.17
CA ILE A 67 -8.51 -16.76 -9.39
C ILE A 67 -9.67 -16.94 -10.38
N GLU A 68 -10.07 -18.19 -10.59
CA GLU A 68 -11.05 -18.56 -11.63
C GLU A 68 -10.60 -18.05 -13.01
N ASP A 69 -11.41 -17.23 -13.66
CA ASP A 69 -11.12 -16.59 -14.95
C ASP A 69 -10.56 -15.16 -14.81
N GLU A 70 -10.31 -14.70 -13.58
CA GLU A 70 -9.82 -13.35 -13.30
C GLU A 70 -8.37 -13.33 -12.81
N LEU A 71 -7.69 -12.22 -13.09
CA LEU A 71 -6.34 -11.94 -12.63
C LEU A 71 -6.37 -10.91 -11.52
N TYR A 72 -5.72 -11.25 -10.41
CA TYR A 72 -5.56 -10.40 -9.24
C TYR A 72 -4.09 -10.06 -9.03
N GLN A 73 -3.85 -8.96 -8.33
CA GLN A 73 -2.51 -8.41 -8.17
C GLN A 73 -2.36 -7.80 -6.79
N LEU A 74 -1.26 -8.15 -6.11
CA LEU A 74 -0.82 -7.50 -4.88
C LEU A 74 -0.47 -6.03 -5.17
N ARG A 75 -0.89 -5.14 -4.28
CA ARG A 75 -0.71 -3.70 -4.47
C ARG A 75 0.77 -3.26 -4.36
N PRO A 76 1.35 -2.62 -5.40
CA PRO A 76 2.65 -1.96 -5.28
C PRO A 76 2.54 -0.54 -4.68
N MET A 77 1.33 0.03 -4.69
CA MET A 77 0.99 1.39 -4.25
C MET A 77 -0.47 1.48 -3.79
N ASN A 78 -0.78 2.44 -2.91
CA ASN A 78 -2.13 2.63 -2.37
C ASN A 78 -3.03 3.52 -3.24
N CYS A 79 -2.43 4.36 -4.10
CA CYS A 79 -3.11 5.43 -4.83
C CYS A 79 -4.38 4.98 -5.58
N PRO A 80 -4.38 3.85 -6.34
CA PRO A 80 -5.59 3.43 -7.07
C PRO A 80 -6.78 3.15 -6.16
N TYR A 81 -6.56 2.65 -4.94
CA TYR A 81 -7.63 2.40 -3.98
C TYR A 81 -8.20 3.71 -3.42
N HIS A 82 -7.35 4.69 -3.13
CA HIS A 82 -7.79 6.00 -2.63
C HIS A 82 -8.67 6.69 -3.67
N ILE A 83 -8.33 6.54 -4.95
CA ILE A 83 -9.16 7.02 -6.07
C ILE A 83 -10.49 6.27 -6.17
N LEU A 84 -10.54 4.96 -5.90
CA LEU A 84 -11.82 4.23 -5.85
C LEU A 84 -12.71 4.73 -4.71
N VAL A 85 -12.15 5.01 -3.53
CA VAL A 85 -12.87 5.60 -2.41
C VAL A 85 -13.41 6.98 -2.79
N TYR A 86 -12.59 7.83 -3.42
CA TYR A 86 -13.01 9.11 -3.95
C TYR A 86 -14.16 8.95 -4.96
N LYS A 87 -14.08 8.01 -5.91
CA LYS A 87 -15.12 7.79 -6.94
C LYS A 87 -16.47 7.29 -6.40
N ARG A 88 -16.56 6.88 -5.13
CA ARG A 88 -17.80 6.31 -4.55
C ARG A 88 -18.97 7.31 -4.54
N LYS A 89 -18.70 8.62 -4.45
CA LYS A 89 -19.72 9.66 -4.44
C LYS A 89 -19.33 10.83 -5.34
N LEU A 90 -20.31 11.64 -5.72
CA LEU A 90 -20.06 12.93 -6.34
C LEU A 90 -19.54 13.92 -5.29
N HIS A 91 -18.54 14.73 -5.66
CA HIS A 91 -17.97 15.77 -4.81
C HIS A 91 -18.24 17.14 -5.42
N SER A 92 -18.65 18.08 -4.59
CA SER A 92 -18.77 19.49 -4.94
C SER A 92 -17.39 20.16 -4.91
N TYR A 93 -17.23 21.26 -5.64
CA TYR A 93 -16.04 22.10 -5.54
C TYR A 93 -15.79 22.60 -4.10
N ARG A 94 -16.84 22.70 -3.28
CA ARG A 94 -16.79 23.12 -1.88
C ARG A 94 -16.24 22.04 -0.94
N ASP A 95 -16.27 20.78 -1.35
CA ASP A 95 -15.74 19.68 -0.54
C ASP A 95 -14.20 19.67 -0.53
N PHE A 96 -13.57 20.46 -1.40
CA PHE A 96 -12.11 20.54 -1.48
C PHE A 96 -11.53 21.53 -0.47
N PRO A 97 -10.36 21.20 0.12
CA PRO A 97 -9.51 20.04 -0.20
C PRO A 97 -9.93 18.74 0.50
N ILE A 98 -10.08 17.65 -0.27
CA ILE A 98 -10.29 16.29 0.27
C ILE A 98 -8.94 15.67 0.60
N ARG A 99 -8.80 15.16 1.82
CA ARG A 99 -7.56 14.56 2.30
C ARG A 99 -7.86 13.22 2.94
N VAL A 100 -7.26 12.17 2.41
CA VAL A 100 -7.35 10.83 2.97
C VAL A 100 -5.96 10.30 3.27
N ALA A 101 -5.85 9.49 4.33
CA ALA A 101 -4.58 8.90 4.73
C ALA A 101 -4.77 7.44 5.13
N GLU A 102 -3.79 6.61 4.82
CA GLU A 102 -3.77 5.19 5.16
C GLU A 102 -2.34 4.80 5.45
N LEU A 103 -2.12 4.06 6.54
CA LEU A 103 -0.90 3.28 6.75
C LEU A 103 -1.00 1.99 5.92
N GLY A 104 -0.82 2.12 4.62
CA GLY A 104 -1.14 1.09 3.64
C GLY A 104 0.08 0.24 3.34
N THR A 105 0.05 -1.04 3.73
CA THR A 105 1.12 -1.99 3.40
C THR A 105 1.11 -2.37 1.94
N VAL A 106 2.21 -2.09 1.24
CA VAL A 106 2.42 -2.40 -0.17
C VAL A 106 3.50 -3.45 -0.34
N TYR A 107 3.50 -4.09 -1.51
CA TYR A 107 4.42 -5.15 -1.87
C TYR A 107 5.10 -4.84 -3.21
N ARG A 108 6.42 -4.86 -3.22
CA ARG A 108 7.25 -4.62 -4.40
C ARG A 108 8.22 -5.77 -4.61
N TYR A 109 8.32 -6.22 -5.84
CA TYR A 109 9.27 -7.25 -6.24
C TYR A 109 10.65 -6.61 -6.41
N GLU A 110 11.40 -6.53 -5.32
CA GLU A 110 12.81 -6.12 -5.34
C GLU A 110 13.71 -7.35 -5.56
N LEU A 111 14.75 -7.20 -6.40
CA LEU A 111 15.73 -8.25 -6.64
C LEU A 111 16.39 -8.67 -5.31
N SER A 112 16.52 -9.98 -5.08
CA SER A 112 17.03 -10.52 -3.81
C SER A 112 18.38 -9.94 -3.39
N GLY A 113 19.28 -9.68 -4.34
CA GLY A 113 20.60 -9.10 -4.10
C GLY A 113 20.61 -7.61 -3.72
N THR A 114 19.45 -6.93 -3.80
CA THR A 114 19.32 -5.51 -3.44
C THR A 114 18.71 -5.30 -2.05
N LEU A 115 18.20 -6.36 -1.42
CA LEU A 115 17.55 -6.28 -0.12
C LEU A 115 18.55 -5.95 0.98
N HIS A 116 18.18 -5.04 1.90
CA HIS A 116 19.08 -4.60 2.97
C HIS A 116 18.32 -4.24 4.25
N GLY A 117 18.40 -5.13 5.25
CA GLY A 117 17.83 -4.93 6.58
C GLY A 117 16.38 -4.45 6.55
N LEU A 118 16.13 -3.27 7.11
CA LEU A 118 14.84 -2.57 7.06
C LEU A 118 14.78 -1.46 5.99
N PHE A 119 15.90 -1.11 5.37
CA PHE A 119 16.01 0.01 4.44
C PHE A 119 15.49 -0.33 3.03
N ARG A 120 15.70 -1.57 2.58
CA ARG A 120 15.21 -2.04 1.29
C ARG A 120 14.57 -3.42 1.43
N VAL A 121 13.25 -3.44 1.37
CA VAL A 121 12.39 -4.59 1.69
C VAL A 121 11.31 -4.74 0.63
N ARG A 122 10.72 -5.94 0.54
CA ARG A 122 9.64 -6.22 -0.41
C ARG A 122 8.25 -5.89 0.13
N GLY A 123 8.07 -5.91 1.45
CA GLY A 123 6.81 -5.56 2.10
C GLY A 123 7.03 -4.44 3.11
N PHE A 124 6.35 -3.31 2.94
CA PHE A 124 6.49 -2.15 3.81
C PHE A 124 5.18 -1.36 3.88
N THR A 125 5.04 -0.54 4.92
CA THR A 125 3.85 0.28 5.17
C THR A 125 4.22 1.74 4.98
N GLN A 126 3.42 2.46 4.17
CA GLN A 126 3.55 3.89 3.91
C GLN A 126 2.34 4.62 4.45
#